data_AF-A0A7X7LFE5-F1
#
_entry.id   AF-A0A7X7LFE5-F1
#
_cell.length_a   1.000
_cell.length_b   1.000
_cell.length_c   1.000
_cell.angle_alpha   90.00
_cell.angle_beta   90.00
_cell.angle_gamma   90.00
#
_symmetry.space_group_name_H-M   'P 1'
#
loop_
_entity.id
_entity.type
_entity.pdbx_description
1 polymer ?
#
loop_
_entity_poly.entity_id
_entity_poly.type
_entity_poly.pdbx_seq_one_letter_code
_entity_poly.pdbx_strand_id
1 'polypeptide(L)'
;MTTFKTKMILFLLRNRHLLQGKKRKETFDFNTSIEKFREQCEEGANKFTKIPQDIEVKPQLIEGIKAEWLIPSGAKPGKLILYTHGGGYVSGSCNDHRGLISKFA
;
A
#
# COMPACT_ATOMS: atom_id res chain seq x y z
N MET A 1 -0.21 18.52 18.90
CA MET A 1 -1.66 18.19 19.05
C MET A 1 -2.26 17.97 17.67
N THR A 2 -2.95 16.85 17.42
CA THR A 2 -3.61 16.59 16.12
C THR A 2 -4.87 17.45 15.96
N THR A 3 -5.07 18.05 14.78
CA THR A 3 -6.21 18.93 14.49
C THR A 3 -7.56 18.20 14.55
N PHE A 4 -8.66 18.95 14.71
CA PHE A 4 -10.02 18.39 14.62
C PHE A 4 -10.26 17.68 13.28
N LYS A 5 -9.79 18.28 12.17
CA LYS A 5 -9.84 17.68 10.83
C LYS A 5 -9.15 16.31 10.79
N THR A 6 -7.96 16.20 11.38
CA THR A 6 -7.23 14.92 11.48
C THR A 6 -8.03 13.90 12.30
N LYS A 7 -8.61 14.31 13.43
CA LYS A 7 -9.44 13.42 14.26
C LYS A 7 -10.66 12.89 13.50
N MET A 8 -11.33 13.74 12.73
CA MET A 8 -12.46 13.33 11.89
C MET A 8 -12.04 12.33 10.81
N ILE A 9 -10.93 12.57 10.12
CA ILE A 9 -10.39 11.62 9.12
C ILE A 9 -10.07 10.27 9.75
N LEU A 10 -9.39 10.25 10.90
CA LEU A 10 -9.07 9.03 11.62
C LEU A 10 -10.33 8.27 12.07
N PHE A 11 -11.36 8.99 12.52
CA PHE A 11 -12.65 8.40 12.88
C PHE A 11 -13.30 7.71 11.68
N LEU A 12 -13.32 8.36 10.51
CA LEU A 12 -13.87 7.79 9.28
C LEU A 12 -13.08 6.55 8.84
N LEU A 13 -11.75 6.61 8.84
CA LEU A 13 -10.90 5.47 8.46
C LEU A 13 -11.08 4.28 9.41
N ARG A 14 -11.08 4.51 10.73
CA ARG A 14 -11.26 3.46 11.75
C ARG A 14 -12.64 2.82 11.68
N ASN A 15 -13.63 3.55 11.18
CA ASN A 15 -15.01 3.10 11.03
C ASN A 15 -15.45 2.94 9.56
N ARG A 16 -14.50 2.71 8.63
CA ARG A 16 -14.79 2.57 7.19
C ARG A 16 -15.79 1.46 6.84
N HIS A 17 -15.94 0.46 7.71
CA HIS A 17 -16.94 -0.60 7.57
C HIS A 17 -18.37 -0.05 7.51
N LEU A 18 -18.64 1.08 8.20
CA LEU A 18 -19.92 1.77 8.12
C LEU A 18 -20.18 2.34 6.72
N LEU A 19 -19.13 2.83 6.03
CA LEU A 19 -19.22 3.31 4.64
C LEU A 19 -19.46 2.18 3.64
N GLN A 20 -19.20 0.93 4.04
CA GLN A 20 -19.47 -0.27 3.26
C GLN A 20 -20.83 -0.89 3.60
N GLY A 21 -21.68 -0.20 4.38
CA GLY A 21 -22.97 -0.70 4.84
C GLY A 21 -22.90 -1.81 5.90
N LYS A 22 -21.72 -2.09 6.45
CA LYS A 22 -21.54 -3.12 7.49
C LYS A 22 -21.72 -2.51 8.87
N LYS A 23 -22.56 -3.12 9.72
CA LYS A 23 -22.77 -2.71 11.12
C LYS A 23 -21.61 -3.06 12.05
N ARG A 24 -20.79 -4.04 11.66
CA ARG A 24 -19.63 -4.53 12.42
C ARG A 24 -18.40 -4.57 11.51
N LYS A 25 -17.23 -4.48 12.13
CA LYS A 25 -15.97 -4.71 11.43
C LYS A 25 -15.90 -6.17 10.99
N GLU A 26 -15.39 -6.37 9.79
CA GLU A 26 -15.08 -7.70 9.29
C GLU A 26 -13.94 -8.30 10.11
N THR A 27 -14.09 -9.57 10.47
CA THR A 27 -13.09 -10.36 11.18
C THR A 27 -12.61 -11.45 10.25
N PHE A 28 -11.29 -11.60 10.14
CA PHE A 28 -10.70 -12.65 9.33
C PHE A 28 -10.76 -13.98 10.09
N ASP A 29 -11.23 -15.01 9.41
CA ASP A 29 -11.35 -16.38 9.90
C ASP A 29 -10.97 -17.37 8.78
N PHE A 30 -11.11 -18.67 9.05
CA PHE A 30 -10.79 -19.72 8.08
C PHE A 30 -11.71 -19.73 6.84
N ASN A 31 -12.85 -19.04 6.86
CA ASN A 31 -13.77 -18.95 5.73
C ASN A 31 -13.53 -17.69 4.88
N THR A 32 -12.58 -16.85 5.28
CA THR A 32 -12.28 -15.62 4.56
C THR A 32 -11.44 -15.92 3.31
N SER A 33 -11.95 -15.54 2.13
CA SER A 33 -11.21 -15.72 0.88
C SER A 33 -9.96 -14.83 0.83
N ILE A 34 -8.80 -15.47 0.71
CA ILE A 34 -7.51 -14.79 0.54
C ILE A 34 -7.44 -14.07 -0.81
N GLU A 35 -8.01 -14.64 -1.86
CA GLU A 35 -8.06 -14.01 -3.19
C GLU A 35 -8.82 -12.69 -3.13
N LYS A 36 -10.01 -12.70 -2.52
CA LYS A 36 -10.80 -11.48 -2.32
C LYS A 36 -10.07 -10.46 -1.45
N PHE A 37 -9.31 -10.91 -0.45
CA PHE A 37 -8.48 -10.03 0.36
C PHE A 37 -7.35 -9.37 -0.46
N ARG A 38 -6.68 -10.14 -1.33
CA ARG A 38 -5.66 -9.60 -2.25
C ARG A 38 -6.25 -8.56 -3.20
N GLU A 39 -7.41 -8.83 -3.80
CA GLU A 39 -8.11 -7.88 -4.66
C GLU A 39 -8.45 -6.59 -3.91
N GLN A 40 -8.95 -6.68 -2.68
CA GLN A 40 -9.23 -5.52 -1.85
C GLN A 40 -7.99 -4.67 -1.57
N CYS A 41 -6.80 -5.29 -1.38
CA CYS A 41 -5.54 -4.57 -1.26
C CYS A 41 -5.21 -3.79 -2.55
N GLU A 42 -5.24 -4.46 -3.70
CA GLU A 42 -4.97 -3.83 -5.00
C GLU A 42 -5.94 -2.68 -5.33
N GLU A 43 -7.24 -2.87 -5.05
CA GLU A 43 -8.22 -1.80 -5.21
C GLU A 43 -7.93 -0.60 -4.30
N GLY A 44 -7.55 -0.87 -3.05
CA GLY A 44 -7.16 0.17 -2.10
C GLY A 44 -5.96 0.95 -2.60
N ALA A 45 -4.94 0.24 -3.10
CA ALA A 45 -3.77 0.84 -3.71
C ALA A 45 -4.14 1.75 -4.88
N ASN A 46 -4.93 1.26 -5.83
CA ASN A 46 -5.34 2.03 -7.02
C ASN A 46 -6.16 3.28 -6.66
N LYS A 47 -6.94 3.24 -5.57
CA LYS A 47 -7.80 4.35 -5.13
C LYS A 47 -7.05 5.41 -4.31
N PHE A 48 -6.06 4.99 -3.51
CA PHE A 48 -5.48 5.86 -2.47
C PHE A 48 -3.97 6.11 -2.62
N THR A 49 -3.29 5.42 -3.53
CA THR A 49 -1.88 5.64 -3.83
C THR A 49 -1.71 6.82 -4.78
N LYS A 50 -0.93 7.81 -4.33
CA LYS A 50 -0.37 8.86 -5.20
C LYS A 50 1.14 8.82 -5.09
N ILE A 51 1.79 8.58 -6.23
CA ILE A 51 3.25 8.59 -6.36
C ILE A 51 3.69 10.06 -6.50
N PRO A 52 4.69 10.52 -5.73
CA PRO A 52 5.32 11.82 -5.97
C PRO A 52 5.85 11.95 -7.40
N GLN A 53 5.80 13.16 -7.97
CA GLN A 53 6.17 13.39 -9.38
C GLN A 53 7.67 13.20 -9.65
N ASP A 54 8.48 13.31 -8.60
CA ASP A 54 9.94 13.23 -8.62
C ASP A 54 10.48 11.79 -8.45
N ILE A 55 9.60 10.79 -8.47
CA ILE A 55 9.94 9.37 -8.37
C ILE A 55 9.72 8.69 -9.72
N GLU A 56 10.79 8.17 -10.31
CA GLU A 56 10.72 7.26 -11.45
C GLU A 56 10.42 5.83 -10.98
N VAL A 57 9.44 5.18 -11.60
CA VAL A 57 9.11 3.78 -11.34
C VAL A 57 9.59 2.94 -12.50
N LYS A 58 10.58 2.08 -12.27
CA LYS A 58 11.16 1.23 -13.32
C LYS A 58 10.95 -0.25 -12.99
N PRO A 59 10.10 -0.98 -13.74
CA PRO A 59 9.94 -2.42 -13.57
C PRO A 59 11.24 -3.19 -13.83
N GLN A 60 11.45 -4.26 -13.07
CA GLN A 60 12.52 -5.23 -13.29
C GLN A 60 12.01 -6.65 -13.06
N LEU A 61 12.54 -7.60 -13.82
CA LEU A 61 12.39 -9.03 -13.54
C LEU A 61 13.73 -9.57 -13.02
N ILE A 62 13.73 -10.20 -11.84
CA ILE A 62 14.91 -10.80 -11.21
C ILE A 62 14.59 -12.26 -10.98
N GLU A 63 15.24 -13.17 -11.71
CA GLU A 63 15.03 -14.62 -11.56
C GLU A 63 13.54 -15.04 -11.62
N GLY A 64 12.75 -14.35 -12.46
CA GLY A 64 11.31 -14.58 -12.60
C GLY A 64 10.43 -13.84 -11.59
N ILE A 65 11.02 -13.16 -10.60
CA ILE A 65 10.32 -12.34 -9.61
C ILE A 65 10.15 -10.93 -10.16
N LYS A 66 8.90 -10.44 -10.17
CA LYS A 66 8.59 -9.05 -10.52
C LYS A 66 9.03 -8.13 -9.38
N ALA A 67 9.86 -7.15 -9.71
CA ALA A 67 10.34 -6.11 -8.81
C ALA A 67 10.22 -4.74 -9.49
N GLU A 68 10.39 -3.67 -8.71
CA GLU A 68 10.40 -2.31 -9.21
C GLU A 68 11.49 -1.50 -8.52
N TRP A 69 12.19 -0.66 -9.29
CA TRP A 69 12.94 0.45 -8.73
C TRP A 69 12.02 1.64 -8.55
N LEU A 70 12.13 2.27 -7.38
CA LEU A 70 11.58 3.58 -7.11
C LEU A 70 12.78 4.52 -6.97
N ILE A 71 12.98 5.39 -7.97
CA ILE A 71 14.20 6.19 -8.12
C ILE A 71 13.83 7.67 -7.95
N PRO A 72 14.13 8.28 -6.79
CA PRO A 72 13.99 9.72 -6.60
C PRO A 72 14.95 10.50 -7.50
N SER A 73 14.53 11.68 -7.93
CA SER A 73 15.30 12.60 -8.77
C SER A 73 16.68 12.96 -8.18
N GLY A 74 16.83 12.91 -6.85
CA GLY A 74 18.06 13.19 -6.12
C GLY A 74 18.82 11.95 -5.61
N ALA A 75 18.48 10.76 -6.10
CA ALA A 75 19.09 9.51 -5.63
C ALA A 75 20.62 9.52 -5.81
N LYS A 76 21.36 9.21 -4.74
CA LYS A 76 22.82 9.13 -4.78
C LYS A 76 23.28 7.82 -5.42
N PRO A 77 24.19 7.84 -6.42
CA PRO A 77 24.75 6.63 -7.00
C PRO A 77 25.35 5.71 -5.93
N GLY A 78 25.12 4.40 -6.06
CA GLY A 78 25.65 3.38 -5.15
C GLY A 78 24.96 3.29 -3.78
N LYS A 79 23.89 4.04 -3.53
CA LYS A 79 23.03 3.87 -2.34
C LYS A 79 21.73 3.17 -2.74
N LEU A 80 21.46 2.03 -2.11
CA LEU A 80 20.30 1.19 -2.42
C LEU A 80 19.59 0.79 -1.13
N ILE A 81 18.27 0.68 -1.20
CA ILE A 81 17.43 0.07 -0.18
C ILE A 81 16.70 -1.10 -0.85
N LEU A 82 16.93 -2.31 -0.34
CA LEU A 82 16.09 -3.46 -0.68
C LEU A 82 14.87 -3.44 0.23
N TYR A 83 13.68 -3.37 -0.35
CA TYR A 83 12.43 -3.38 0.39
C TYR A 83 11.57 -4.57 0.01
N THR A 84 11.08 -5.28 1.02
CA THR A 84 10.09 -6.35 0.89
C THR A 84 8.78 -5.87 1.51
N HIS A 85 7.69 -5.96 0.75
CA HIS A 85 6.38 -5.49 1.22
C HIS A 85 5.83 -6.32 2.37
N GLY A 86 4.89 -5.74 3.11
CA GLY A 86 4.10 -6.43 4.12
C GLY A 86 2.97 -7.26 3.50
N GLY A 87 1.91 -7.54 4.28
CA GLY A 87 0.77 -8.34 3.82
C GLY A 87 0.70 -9.73 4.45
N GLY A 88 1.40 -9.95 5.55
CA GLY A 88 1.29 -11.17 6.36
C GLY A 88 1.64 -12.46 5.60
N TYR A 89 2.53 -12.36 4.60
CA TYR A 89 2.92 -13.45 3.69
C TYR A 89 1.80 -14.02 2.82
N VAL A 90 0.61 -13.41 2.83
CA VAL A 90 -0.54 -13.87 2.04
C VAL A 90 -1.02 -12.83 1.03
N SER A 91 -0.63 -11.56 1.18
CA SER A 91 -0.98 -10.47 0.25
C SER A 91 0.17 -9.48 0.05
N GLY A 92 -0.08 -8.47 -0.77
CA GLY A 92 0.86 -7.40 -1.10
C GLY A 92 1.43 -7.55 -2.51
N SER A 93 1.84 -6.41 -3.07
CA SER A 93 2.50 -6.31 -4.36
C SER A 93 3.34 -5.02 -4.41
N CYS A 94 4.13 -4.86 -5.48
CA CYS A 94 4.78 -3.58 -5.77
C CYS A 94 3.76 -2.44 -5.84
N ASN A 95 2.59 -2.67 -6.43
CA ASN A 95 1.53 -1.67 -6.56
C ASN A 95 0.94 -1.26 -5.20
N ASP A 96 0.64 -2.23 -4.34
CA ASP A 96 0.04 -2.04 -3.02
C ASP A 96 0.89 -1.14 -2.10
N HIS A 97 2.22 -1.29 -2.18
CA HIS A 97 3.13 -0.55 -1.32
C HIS A 97 3.80 0.65 -1.99
N ARG A 98 3.67 0.81 -3.32
CA ARG A 98 4.38 1.84 -4.09
C ARG A 98 4.23 3.22 -3.48
N GLY A 99 3.00 3.64 -3.18
CA GLY A 99 2.73 4.99 -2.66
C GLY A 99 3.33 5.28 -1.29
N LEU A 100 3.48 4.25 -0.45
CA LEU A 100 4.14 4.38 0.84
C LEU A 100 5.65 4.50 0.65
N ILE A 101 6.23 3.61 -0.15
CA ILE A 101 7.69 3.53 -0.32
C ILE A 101 8.23 4.70 -1.14
N SER A 102 7.49 5.21 -2.11
CA SER A 102 7.87 6.42 -2.83
C SER A 102 7.95 7.68 -1.96
N LYS A 103 7.39 7.69 -0.74
CA LYS A 103 7.57 8.79 0.23
C LYS A 103 8.76 8.59 1.15
N PHE A 104 9.28 7.38 1.20
CA PHE A 104 10.45 7.00 2.00
C PHE A 104 11.74 7.07 1.18
N ALA A 105 11.67 6.68 -0.09
CA ALA A 105 12.74 6.80 -1.08
C ALA A 105 13.11 8.28 -1.29
#